data_AF-A0A833DSY1-F1
#
_entry.id   AF-A0A833DSY1-F1
#
_cell.length_a   1.000
_cell.length_b   1.000
_cell.length_c   1.000
_cell.angle_alpha   90.00
_cell.angle_beta   90.00
_cell.angle_gamma   90.00
#
_symmetry.space_group_name_H-M   'P 1'
#
loop_
_entity.id
_entity.type
_entity.pdbx_description
1 polymer ?
#
loop_
_entity_poly.entity_id
_entity_poly.type
_entity_poly.pdbx_seq_one_letter_code
_entity_poly.pdbx_strand_id
1 'polypeptide(L)'
;MSRASRRLIPLSEELVDKIIRVSERLGVPFRDLLESMLSSILDIVEYDRDIVTALDTIDAMKDLLRISGIMLPRDALYRIIERMSDSDIDEVVRELKHVCRWYAELVKIKRGGEVRELKTLLRVWFPDSSIDIKSLGDDRVRIVISSLNQPEKVSKIVSEVSTEFLKSLGYRVVECEHRAGLVSLVIEYGSREGSE
;
A
#
# COMPACT_ATOMS: atom_id res chain seq x y z
N MET A 1 6.57 21.45 37.05
CA MET A 1 6.79 21.41 35.59
C MET A 1 6.27 22.73 35.02
N SER A 2 7.12 23.56 34.41
CA SER A 2 6.70 24.87 33.92
C SER A 2 5.70 24.72 32.78
N ARG A 3 4.57 25.41 32.86
CA ARG A 3 3.66 25.56 31.71
C ARG A 3 4.41 26.37 30.66
N ALA A 4 4.90 25.70 29.61
CA ALA A 4 5.40 26.38 28.43
C ALA A 4 4.36 27.40 27.97
N SER A 5 4.79 28.64 27.68
CA SER A 5 3.88 29.69 27.23
C SER A 5 3.16 29.22 25.96
N ARG A 6 1.83 29.30 25.95
CA ARG A 6 1.02 28.94 24.78
C ARG A 6 1.37 29.91 23.66
N ARG A 7 2.07 29.43 22.63
CA ARG A 7 2.39 30.19 21.42
C ARG A 7 1.25 30.04 20.42
N LEU A 8 0.89 31.13 19.74
CA LEU A 8 0.00 31.08 18.60
C LEU A 8 0.68 30.32 17.46
N ILE A 9 -0.04 29.41 16.82
CA ILE A 9 0.45 28.63 15.69
C ILE A 9 -0.16 29.23 14.43
N PRO A 10 0.62 29.91 13.56
CA PRO A 10 0.09 30.43 12.32
C PRO A 10 -0.23 29.27 11.36
N LEU A 11 -1.39 29.34 10.73
CA LEU A 11 -1.84 28.43 9.66
C LEU A 11 -2.09 29.25 8.40
N SER A 12 -1.87 28.68 7.23
CA SER A 12 -2.21 29.34 5.96
C SER A 12 -3.72 29.49 5.81
N GLU A 13 -4.18 30.60 5.24
CA GLU A 13 -5.60 30.83 4.96
C GLU A 13 -6.19 29.71 4.09
N GLU A 14 -5.47 29.27 3.06
CA GLU A 14 -5.91 28.17 2.20
C GLU A 14 -6.23 26.88 2.96
N LEU A 15 -5.44 26.56 3.99
CA LEU A 15 -5.66 25.38 4.83
C LEU A 15 -6.87 25.58 5.73
N VAL A 16 -7.01 26.75 6.35
CA VAL A 16 -8.15 27.09 7.20
C VAL A 16 -9.45 27.01 6.39
N ASP A 17 -9.49 27.60 5.20
CA ASP A 17 -10.64 27.54 4.30
C ASP A 17 -10.99 26.11 3.89
N LYS A 18 -9.98 25.27 3.66
CA LYS A 18 -10.19 23.86 3.33
C LYS A 18 -10.84 23.11 4.49
N ILE A 19 -10.41 23.37 5.73
CA ILE A 19 -10.98 22.73 6.93
C ILE A 19 -12.41 23.23 7.16
N ILE A 20 -12.69 24.53 6.98
CA ILE A 20 -14.05 25.08 7.09
C ILE A 20 -15.00 24.40 6.09
N ARG A 21 -14.61 24.29 4.82
CA ARG A 21 -15.43 23.59 3.80
C ARG A 21 -15.73 22.13 4.18
N VAL A 22 -14.75 21.45 4.77
CA VAL A 22 -14.94 20.07 5.25
C VAL A 22 -15.86 20.03 6.47
N SER A 23 -15.72 20.99 7.40
CA SER A 23 -16.54 21.07 8.61
C SER A 23 -18.01 21.32 8.28
N GLU A 24 -18.29 22.22 7.34
CA GLU A 24 -19.63 22.49 6.82
C GLU A 24 -20.24 21.25 6.16
N ARG A 25 -19.46 20.54 5.33
CA ARG A 25 -19.92 19.32 4.66
C ARG A 25 -20.24 18.20 5.66
N LEU A 26 -19.50 18.11 6.76
CA LEU A 26 -19.70 17.10 7.80
C LEU A 26 -20.72 17.54 8.88
N GLY A 27 -21.16 18.80 8.88
CA GLY A 27 -22.05 19.35 9.90
C GLY A 27 -21.40 19.48 11.29
N VAL A 28 -20.07 19.60 11.35
CA VAL A 28 -19.28 19.67 12.59
C VAL A 28 -18.69 21.07 12.75
N PRO A 29 -18.67 21.67 13.95
CA PRO A 29 -18.00 22.95 14.17
C PRO A 29 -16.50 22.89 13.81
N PHE A 30 -15.99 23.94 13.15
CA PHE A 30 -14.58 24.03 12.72
C PHE A 30 -13.60 23.68 13.84
N ARG A 31 -13.82 24.22 15.04
CA ARG A 31 -12.95 24.01 16.19
C ARG A 31 -12.90 22.54 16.60
N ASP A 32 -14.07 21.90 16.71
CA ASP A 32 -14.18 20.51 17.14
C ASP A 32 -13.55 19.58 16.09
N LEU A 33 -13.76 19.88 14.80
CA LEU A 33 -13.11 19.16 13.72
C LEU A 33 -11.58 19.30 13.80
N LEU A 34 -11.06 20.52 13.96
CA LEU A 34 -9.62 20.76 14.06
C LEU A 34 -9.01 20.03 15.28
N GLU A 35 -9.64 20.13 16.44
CA GLU A 35 -9.19 19.45 17.66
C GLU A 35 -9.21 17.92 17.48
N SER A 36 -10.26 17.36 16.88
CA SER A 36 -10.37 15.92 16.60
C SER A 36 -9.30 15.43 15.61
N MET A 37 -9.04 16.19 14.53
CA MET A 37 -8.01 15.86 13.54
C MET A 37 -6.63 15.86 14.18
N LEU A 38 -6.30 16.89 14.97
CA LEU A 38 -5.02 16.99 15.65
C LEU A 38 -4.85 15.85 16.66
N SER A 39 -5.89 15.51 17.42
CA SER A 39 -5.87 14.38 18.35
C SER A 39 -5.60 13.07 17.62
N SER A 40 -6.35 12.76 16.55
CA SER A 40 -6.16 11.52 15.78
C SER A 40 -4.77 11.44 15.12
N ILE A 41 -4.23 12.57 14.66
CA ILE A 41 -2.85 12.59 14.13
C ILE A 41 -1.85 12.28 15.24
N LEU A 42 -2.01 12.87 16.42
CA LEU A 42 -1.13 12.60 17.56
C LEU A 42 -1.22 11.14 18.00
N ASP A 43 -2.42 10.55 18.05
CA ASP A 43 -2.61 9.13 18.34
C ASP A 43 -1.84 8.27 17.35
N ILE A 44 -1.86 8.60 16.05
CA ILE A 44 -1.08 7.88 15.03
C ILE A 44 0.43 8.06 15.27
N VAL A 45 0.90 9.27 15.59
CA VAL A 45 2.32 9.58 15.86
C VAL A 45 2.87 8.78 17.03
N GLU A 46 2.06 8.53 18.05
CA GLU A 46 2.48 7.76 19.22
C GLU A 46 2.86 6.32 18.84
N TYR A 47 2.21 5.75 17.83
CA TYR A 47 2.48 4.40 17.36
C TYR A 47 3.46 4.35 16.18
N ASP A 48 3.43 5.31 15.27
CA ASP A 48 4.30 5.38 14.10
C ASP A 48 5.00 6.74 14.00
N ARG A 49 6.34 6.72 13.88
CA ARG A 49 7.14 7.94 13.83
C ARG A 49 7.03 8.67 12.49
N ASP A 50 6.46 8.03 11.47
CA ASP A 50 6.25 8.62 10.15
C ASP A 50 4.76 8.72 9.79
N ILE A 51 4.17 9.87 10.11
CA ILE A 51 2.75 10.20 9.85
C ILE A 51 2.42 10.09 8.37
N VAL A 52 3.33 10.52 7.49
CA VAL A 52 3.07 10.58 6.06
C VAL A 52 2.90 9.16 5.54
N THR A 53 3.86 8.29 5.86
CA THR A 53 3.80 6.86 5.50
C THR A 53 2.57 6.18 6.10
N ALA A 54 2.20 6.50 7.35
CA ALA A 54 1.01 5.94 8.00
C ALA A 54 -0.29 6.34 7.27
N LEU A 55 -0.44 7.63 6.92
CA LEU A 55 -1.60 8.13 6.19
C LEU A 55 -1.68 7.54 4.77
N ASP A 56 -0.55 7.44 4.06
CA ASP A 56 -0.50 6.86 2.72
C ASP A 56 -0.89 5.37 2.73
N THR A 57 -0.48 4.65 3.78
CA THR A 57 -0.85 3.24 4.02
C THR A 57 -2.34 3.11 4.29
N ILE A 58 -2.92 3.99 5.12
CA ILE A 58 -4.36 3.98 5.42
C ILE A 58 -5.19 4.28 4.17
N ASP A 59 -4.80 5.28 3.36
CA ASP A 59 -5.50 5.59 2.12
C ASP A 59 -5.41 4.43 1.12
N ALA A 60 -4.22 3.85 0.96
CA ALA A 60 -4.01 2.68 0.09
C ALA A 60 -4.83 1.46 0.55
N MET A 61 -4.89 1.21 1.85
CA MET A 61 -5.70 0.14 2.42
C MET A 61 -7.19 0.38 2.19
N LYS A 62 -7.68 1.61 2.34
CA LYS A 62 -9.08 1.96 2.02
C LYS A 62 -9.41 1.73 0.56
N ASP A 63 -8.47 1.98 -0.34
CA ASP A 63 -8.67 1.72 -1.75
C ASP A 63 -8.73 0.23 -2.06
N LEU A 64 -7.88 -0.58 -1.43
CA LEU A 64 -7.94 -2.04 -1.55
C LEU A 64 -9.29 -2.59 -1.04
N LEU A 65 -9.77 -2.09 0.11
CA LEU A 65 -11.08 -2.48 0.65
C LEU A 65 -12.25 -2.07 -0.27
N ARG A 66 -12.15 -0.92 -0.96
CA ARG A 66 -13.20 -0.45 -1.89
C ARG A 66 -13.35 -1.32 -3.12
N ILE A 67 -12.27 -1.92 -3.61
CA ILE A 67 -12.32 -2.70 -4.86
C ILE A 67 -12.70 -4.17 -4.66
N SER A 68 -12.58 -4.71 -3.43
CA SER A 68 -13.02 -6.06 -2.96
C SER A 68 -12.10 -6.68 -1.91
N GLY A 69 -11.05 -5.98 -1.46
CA GLY A 69 -10.14 -6.48 -0.45
C GLY A 69 -10.86 -6.80 0.87
N ILE A 70 -10.45 -7.90 1.50
CA ILE A 70 -10.89 -8.32 2.83
C ILE A 70 -9.66 -8.69 3.66
N MET A 71 -9.67 -8.32 4.94
CA MET A 71 -8.63 -8.72 5.89
C MET A 71 -8.97 -10.05 6.54
N LEU A 72 -8.03 -11.00 6.48
CA LEU A 72 -8.16 -12.32 7.09
C LEU A 72 -6.97 -12.58 8.04
N PRO A 73 -7.18 -13.32 9.14
CA PRO A 73 -6.07 -13.76 9.99
C PRO A 73 -5.08 -14.63 9.19
N ARG A 74 -3.81 -14.22 9.17
CA ARG A 74 -2.74 -14.84 8.36
C ARG A 74 -2.71 -16.36 8.49
N ASP A 75 -2.60 -16.86 9.71
CA ASP A 75 -2.41 -18.30 9.95
C ASP A 75 -3.64 -19.13 9.53
N ALA A 76 -4.84 -18.53 9.57
CA ALA A 76 -6.05 -19.18 9.06
C ALA A 76 -6.03 -19.24 7.52
N LEU A 77 -5.67 -18.13 6.87
CA LEU A 77 -5.54 -18.05 5.42
C LEU A 77 -4.52 -19.05 4.88
N TYR A 78 -3.35 -19.14 5.52
CA TYR A 78 -2.29 -20.07 5.10
C TYR A 78 -2.77 -21.53 5.16
N ARG A 79 -3.43 -21.92 6.25
CA ARG A 79 -3.99 -23.28 6.39
C ARG A 79 -5.07 -23.59 5.35
N ILE A 80 -5.86 -22.60 4.95
CA ILE A 80 -6.86 -22.75 3.88
C ILE A 80 -6.14 -22.99 2.55
N ILE A 81 -5.18 -22.14 2.19
CA ILE A 81 -4.43 -22.23 0.92
C ILE A 81 -3.65 -23.54 0.83
N GLU A 82 -3.04 -24.02 1.91
CA GLU A 82 -2.30 -25.29 1.88
C GLU A 82 -3.17 -26.49 1.50
N ARG A 83 -4.45 -26.46 1.92
CA ARG A 83 -5.43 -27.52 1.67
C ARG A 83 -6.12 -27.42 0.31
N MET A 84 -5.99 -26.29 -0.38
CA MET A 84 -6.56 -26.10 -1.71
C MET A 84 -5.88 -26.98 -2.75
N SER A 85 -6.65 -27.45 -3.72
CA SER A 85 -6.10 -28.10 -4.91
C SER A 85 -5.41 -27.07 -5.80
N ASP A 86 -4.58 -27.53 -6.74
CA ASP A 86 -3.90 -26.61 -7.66
C ASP A 86 -4.90 -25.85 -8.55
N SER A 87 -6.03 -26.47 -8.92
CA SER A 87 -7.09 -25.79 -9.67
C SER A 87 -7.77 -24.68 -8.88
N ASP A 88 -8.01 -24.90 -7.58
CA ASP A 88 -8.60 -23.85 -6.72
C ASP A 88 -7.62 -22.68 -6.54
N ILE A 89 -6.32 -22.98 -6.43
CA ILE A 89 -5.27 -21.96 -6.35
C ILE A 89 -5.24 -21.13 -7.62
N ASP A 90 -5.32 -21.76 -8.79
CA ASP A 90 -5.30 -21.06 -10.07
C ASP A 90 -6.53 -20.16 -10.25
N GLU A 91 -7.70 -20.56 -9.74
CA GLU A 91 -8.91 -19.72 -9.70
C GLU A 91 -8.72 -18.52 -8.76
N VAL A 92 -8.23 -18.74 -7.54
CA VAL A 92 -7.92 -17.66 -6.59
C VAL A 92 -6.91 -16.68 -7.19
N VAL A 93 -5.84 -17.17 -7.82
CA VAL A 93 -4.84 -16.31 -8.47
C VAL A 93 -5.48 -15.47 -9.58
N ARG A 94 -6.41 -16.04 -10.35
CA ARG A 94 -7.10 -15.31 -11.42
C ARG A 94 -7.93 -14.15 -10.87
N GLU A 95 -8.70 -14.38 -9.82
CA GLU A 95 -9.49 -13.34 -9.17
C GLU A 95 -8.59 -12.27 -8.54
N LEU A 96 -7.53 -12.67 -7.84
CA LEU A 96 -6.58 -11.72 -7.25
C LEU A 96 -5.91 -10.86 -8.33
N LYS A 97 -5.52 -11.45 -9.47
CA LYS A 97 -4.99 -10.71 -10.62
C LYS A 97 -5.99 -9.68 -11.16
N HIS A 98 -7.28 -10.02 -11.20
CA HIS A 98 -8.32 -9.07 -11.59
C HIS A 98 -8.38 -7.87 -10.63
N VAL A 99 -8.36 -8.12 -9.31
CA VAL A 99 -8.33 -7.08 -8.28
C VAL A 99 -7.06 -6.22 -8.37
N CYS A 100 -5.89 -6.85 -8.61
CA CYS A 100 -4.63 -6.13 -8.80
C CYS A 100 -4.69 -5.10 -9.93
N ARG A 101 -5.31 -5.44 -11.06
CA ARG A 101 -5.45 -4.52 -12.19
C ARG A 101 -6.28 -3.30 -11.81
N TRP A 102 -7.44 -3.52 -11.19
CA TRP A 102 -8.29 -2.42 -10.72
C TRP A 102 -7.58 -1.53 -9.71
N TYR A 103 -6.84 -2.14 -8.78
CA TYR A 103 -6.05 -1.39 -7.81
C TYR A 103 -4.96 -0.55 -8.49
N ALA A 104 -4.22 -1.12 -9.43
CA ALA A 104 -3.17 -0.42 -10.16
C ALA A 104 -3.71 0.78 -10.95
N GLU A 105 -4.86 0.63 -11.60
CA GLU A 105 -5.52 1.75 -12.29
C GLU A 105 -5.91 2.88 -11.33
N LEU A 106 -6.45 2.54 -10.17
CA LEU A 106 -6.80 3.53 -9.15
C LEU A 106 -5.56 4.27 -8.62
N VAL A 107 -4.46 3.54 -8.40
CA VAL A 107 -3.17 4.12 -8.00
C VAL A 107 -2.66 5.09 -9.06
N LYS A 108 -2.68 4.72 -10.35
CA LYS A 108 -2.26 5.60 -11.44
C LYS A 108 -3.05 6.91 -11.46
N ILE A 109 -4.36 6.84 -11.27
CA ILE A 109 -5.26 8.01 -11.26
C ILE A 109 -4.96 8.94 -10.08
N LYS A 110 -4.79 8.37 -8.87
CA LYS A 110 -4.67 9.17 -7.64
C LYS A 110 -3.27 9.74 -7.40
N ARG A 111 -2.23 8.97 -7.71
CA ARG A 111 -0.87 9.21 -7.19
C ARG A 111 0.20 9.33 -8.27
N GLY A 112 -0.16 9.16 -9.55
CA GLY A 112 0.78 9.46 -10.63
C GLY A 112 1.97 8.50 -10.74
N GLY A 113 1.77 7.19 -10.52
CA GLY A 113 2.70 6.12 -10.96
C GLY A 113 4.14 6.20 -10.45
N GLU A 114 4.44 6.97 -9.40
CA GLU A 114 5.80 7.11 -8.89
C GLU A 114 6.26 5.87 -8.11
N VAL A 115 7.52 5.50 -8.34
CA VAL A 115 8.12 4.27 -7.80
C VAL A 115 8.40 4.37 -6.31
N ARG A 116 8.50 5.60 -5.79
CA ARG A 116 8.71 5.86 -4.37
C ARG A 116 7.59 5.28 -3.50
N GLU A 117 6.38 5.14 -4.04
CA GLU A 117 5.23 4.57 -3.35
C GLU A 117 5.15 3.04 -3.44
N LEU A 118 5.95 2.42 -4.29
CA LEU A 118 5.80 0.99 -4.60
C LEU A 118 5.94 0.12 -3.35
N LYS A 119 6.83 0.51 -2.43
CA LYS A 119 6.99 -0.16 -1.14
C LYS A 119 5.70 -0.13 -0.31
N THR A 120 5.04 1.02 -0.24
CA THR A 120 3.78 1.19 0.50
C THR A 120 2.66 0.38 -0.14
N LEU A 121 2.55 0.44 -1.47
CA LEU A 121 1.53 -0.29 -2.22
C LEU A 121 1.66 -1.81 -2.05
N LEU A 122 2.89 -2.34 -2.13
CA LEU A 122 3.16 -3.77 -1.90
C LEU A 122 2.94 -4.17 -0.45
N ARG A 123 3.29 -3.31 0.53
CA ARG A 123 3.01 -3.57 1.95
C ARG A 123 1.52 -3.69 2.24
N VAL A 124 0.68 -2.93 1.54
CA VAL A 124 -0.79 -3.02 1.70
C VAL A 124 -1.32 -4.33 1.15
N TRP A 125 -0.75 -4.85 0.05
CA TRP A 125 -1.07 -6.19 -0.48
C TRP A 125 -0.57 -7.32 0.40
N PHE A 126 0.60 -7.17 0.99
CA PHE A 126 1.29 -8.19 1.78
C PHE A 126 1.65 -7.64 3.17
N PRO A 127 0.64 -7.38 4.02
CA PRO A 127 0.83 -6.67 5.29
C PRO A 127 1.64 -7.45 6.33
N ASP A 128 1.76 -8.77 6.16
CA ASP A 128 2.56 -9.64 7.02
C ASP A 128 4.01 -9.80 6.53
N SER A 129 4.36 -9.16 5.41
CA SER A 129 5.63 -9.35 4.71
C SER A 129 6.55 -8.14 4.85
N SER A 130 7.85 -8.41 4.98
CA SER A 130 8.89 -7.39 4.82
C SER A 130 9.18 -7.20 3.34
N ILE A 131 9.07 -5.95 2.88
CA ILE A 131 9.37 -5.52 1.52
C ILE A 131 10.68 -4.75 1.51
N ASP A 132 11.67 -5.24 0.76
CA ASP A 132 12.95 -4.57 0.49
C ASP A 132 13.06 -4.23 -0.99
N ILE A 133 13.51 -3.02 -1.31
CA ILE A 133 13.64 -2.54 -2.69
C ILE A 133 15.05 -1.99 -2.85
N LYS A 134 15.83 -2.57 -3.77
CA LYS A 134 17.22 -2.21 -4.02
C LYS A 134 17.44 -1.92 -5.50
N SER A 135 18.10 -0.80 -5.79
CA SER A 135 18.57 -0.52 -7.14
C SER A 135 19.70 -1.48 -7.51
N LEU A 136 19.66 -2.02 -8.73
CA LEU A 136 20.71 -2.85 -9.31
C LEU A 136 21.61 -2.08 -10.29
N GLY A 137 21.32 -0.79 -10.55
CA GLY A 137 21.88 -0.04 -11.68
C GLY A 137 21.06 -0.20 -12.96
N ASP A 138 21.34 0.61 -13.99
CA ASP A 138 20.73 0.51 -15.34
C ASP A 138 19.21 0.37 -15.36
N ASP A 139 18.50 1.26 -14.65
CA ASP A 139 17.02 1.26 -14.56
C ASP A 139 16.41 -0.07 -14.07
N ARG A 140 17.20 -0.88 -13.36
CA ARG A 140 16.73 -2.13 -12.75
C ARG A 140 16.61 -2.01 -11.24
N VAL A 141 15.55 -2.61 -10.73
CA VAL A 141 15.25 -2.66 -9.30
C VAL A 141 14.93 -4.09 -8.91
N ARG A 142 15.55 -4.55 -7.83
CA ARG A 142 15.20 -5.81 -7.17
C ARG A 142 14.22 -5.53 -6.03
N ILE A 143 13.13 -6.27 -6.03
CA ILE A 143 12.10 -6.27 -4.99
C ILE A 143 12.16 -7.62 -4.29
N VAL A 144 12.33 -7.62 -2.98
CA VAL A 144 12.29 -8.82 -2.15
C VAL A 144 11.10 -8.72 -1.21
N ILE A 145 10.20 -9.70 -1.30
CA ILE A 145 9.04 -9.88 -0.42
C ILE A 145 9.33 -11.10 0.43
N SER A 146 9.33 -10.92 1.74
CA SER A 146 9.70 -11.98 2.68
C SER A 146 8.73 -12.07 3.84
N SER A 147 8.29 -13.28 4.18
CA SER A 147 7.39 -13.54 5.30
C SER A 147 7.82 -14.79 6.06
N LEU A 148 7.69 -14.74 7.39
CA LEU A 148 8.03 -15.86 8.25
C LEU A 148 6.93 -16.94 8.17
N ASN A 149 7.34 -18.19 8.02
CA ASN A 149 6.45 -19.36 7.99
C ASN A 149 5.39 -19.34 6.87
N GLN A 150 5.65 -18.60 5.78
CA GLN A 150 4.76 -18.60 4.62
C GLN A 150 4.95 -19.89 3.79
N PRO A 151 3.88 -20.67 3.57
CA PRO A 151 3.94 -21.90 2.76
C PRO A 151 4.29 -21.62 1.30
N GLU A 152 4.88 -22.61 0.62
CA GLU A 152 5.28 -22.52 -0.80
C GLU A 152 4.11 -22.10 -1.71
N LYS A 153 2.92 -22.69 -1.51
CA LYS A 153 1.69 -22.34 -2.26
C LYS A 153 1.33 -20.86 -2.12
N VAL A 154 1.51 -20.30 -0.92
CA VAL A 154 1.27 -18.87 -0.68
C VAL A 154 2.36 -18.04 -1.38
N SER A 155 3.63 -18.45 -1.34
CA SER A 155 4.71 -17.80 -2.09
C SER A 155 4.45 -17.76 -3.60
N LYS A 156 3.93 -18.85 -4.17
CA LYS A 156 3.49 -18.89 -5.56
C LYS A 156 2.41 -17.83 -5.82
N ILE A 157 1.37 -17.75 -4.99
CA ILE A 157 0.32 -16.73 -5.13
C ILE A 157 0.92 -15.31 -5.04
N VAL A 158 1.75 -15.04 -4.04
CA VAL A 158 2.41 -13.74 -3.86
C VAL A 158 3.24 -13.37 -5.10
N SER A 159 3.97 -14.32 -5.69
CA SER A 159 4.75 -14.08 -6.92
C SER A 159 3.88 -13.72 -8.12
N GLU A 160 2.77 -14.42 -8.32
CA GLU A 160 1.83 -14.21 -9.43
C GLU A 160 1.11 -12.87 -9.30
N VAL A 161 0.64 -12.56 -8.08
CA VAL A 161 -0.06 -11.32 -7.73
C VAL A 161 0.89 -10.12 -7.85
N SER A 162 2.10 -10.22 -7.28
CA SER A 162 3.10 -9.14 -7.36
C SER A 162 3.52 -8.87 -8.79
N THR A 163 3.73 -9.93 -9.59
CA THR A 163 4.08 -9.80 -11.01
C THR A 163 2.97 -9.09 -11.79
N GLU A 164 1.71 -9.48 -11.60
CA GLU A 164 0.58 -8.86 -12.28
C GLU A 164 0.41 -7.39 -11.85
N PHE A 165 0.54 -7.11 -10.55
CA PHE A 165 0.41 -5.76 -10.03
C PHE A 165 1.48 -4.82 -10.61
N LEU A 166 2.74 -5.27 -10.63
CA LEU A 166 3.86 -4.50 -11.20
C LEU A 166 3.67 -4.28 -12.71
N LYS A 167 3.27 -5.31 -13.46
CA LYS A 167 2.93 -5.15 -14.89
C LYS A 167 1.80 -4.16 -15.09
N SER A 168 0.77 -4.24 -14.26
CA SER A 168 -0.39 -3.33 -14.32
C SER A 168 0.01 -1.89 -14.03
N LEU A 169 1.02 -1.65 -13.18
CA LEU A 169 1.57 -0.32 -12.94
C LEU A 169 2.47 0.19 -14.10
N GLY A 170 2.81 -0.64 -15.08
CA GLY A 170 3.64 -0.28 -16.23
C GLY A 170 5.11 -0.72 -16.13
N TYR A 171 5.47 -1.52 -15.12
CA TYR A 171 6.83 -2.07 -15.01
C TYR A 171 6.99 -3.32 -15.86
N ARG A 172 8.20 -3.55 -16.36
CA ARG A 172 8.56 -4.82 -16.98
C ARG A 172 9.21 -5.73 -15.94
N VAL A 173 8.57 -6.86 -15.64
CA VAL A 173 9.15 -7.90 -14.76
C VAL A 173 10.08 -8.78 -15.60
N VAL A 174 11.38 -8.72 -15.30
CA VAL A 174 12.46 -9.44 -16.02
C VAL A 174 12.71 -10.80 -15.40
N GLU A 175 12.68 -10.88 -14.09
CA GLU A 175 12.97 -12.08 -13.31
C GLU A 175 11.96 -12.20 -12.17
N CYS A 176 11.50 -13.41 -11.90
CA CYS A 176 10.68 -13.71 -10.74
C CYS A 176 11.04 -15.10 -10.23
N GLU A 177 11.57 -15.14 -9.01
CA GLU A 177 11.86 -16.38 -8.29
C GLU A 177 11.02 -16.42 -7.01
N HIS A 178 10.53 -17.59 -6.65
CA HIS A 178 9.86 -17.79 -5.36
C HIS A 178 10.32 -19.08 -4.72
N ARG A 179 10.30 -19.06 -3.39
CA ARG A 179 10.46 -20.19 -2.47
C ARG A 179 9.59 -19.93 -1.24
N ALA A 180 9.39 -20.93 -0.38
CA ALA A 180 8.68 -20.76 0.88
C ALA A 180 9.25 -19.56 1.68
N GLY A 181 8.39 -18.59 2.00
CA GLY A 181 8.80 -17.38 2.74
C GLY A 181 9.51 -16.29 1.94
N LEU A 182 9.79 -16.48 0.65
CA LEU A 182 10.58 -15.54 -0.13
C LEU A 182 10.08 -15.44 -1.58
N VAL A 183 9.84 -14.21 -2.04
CA VAL A 183 9.64 -13.87 -3.45
C VAL A 183 10.63 -12.78 -3.83
N SER A 184 11.40 -13.00 -4.89
CA SER A 184 12.36 -12.04 -5.44
C SER A 184 11.95 -11.71 -6.86
N LEU A 185 11.74 -10.42 -7.14
CA LEU A 185 11.43 -9.91 -8.48
C LEU A 185 12.50 -8.93 -8.93
N VAL A 186 12.85 -8.95 -10.21
CA VAL A 186 13.63 -7.89 -10.85
C VAL A 186 12.73 -7.20 -11.86
N ILE A 187 12.61 -5.87 -11.72
CA ILE A 187 11.84 -5.03 -12.63
C ILE A 187 12.74 -4.02 -13.34
N GLU A 188 12.32 -3.63 -14.54
CA GLU A 188 12.82 -2.49 -15.28
C GLU A 188 11.75 -1.39 -15.29
N TYR A 189 12.19 -0.13 -15.17
CA TYR A 189 11.32 1.01 -15.48
C TYR A 189 10.96 0.90 -16.96
N GLY A 190 9.67 0.76 -17.27
CA GLY A 190 9.23 0.95 -18.64
C GLY A 190 9.59 2.37 -19.05
N SER A 191 10.33 2.53 -20.15
CA SER A 191 10.45 3.80 -20.86
C SER A 191 9.04 4.39 -20.91
N ARG A 192 8.81 5.57 -20.32
CA ARG A 192 7.56 6.31 -20.51
C ARG A 192 7.51 6.71 -22.00
N GLU A 193 7.08 5.81 -22.87
CA GLU A 193 6.61 6.17 -24.20
C GLU A 193 5.24 6.81 -24.04
N GLY A 194 5.15 8.10 -24.39
CA GLY A 194 3.89 8.79 -24.66
C GLY A 194 3.41 9.78 -23.59
N SER A 195 4.10 10.91 -23.45
CA SER A 195 3.46 12.17 -23.06
C SER A 195 4.22 13.33 -23.72
N GLU A 196 4.06 13.43 -25.04
CA GLU A 196 4.09 14.73 -25.73
C GLU A 196 2.64 15.20 -25.94
#